data_AF-A0A399YA97-F1
#
_entry.id   AF-A0A399YA97-F1
#
_cell.length_a   1.000
_cell.length_b   1.000
_cell.length_c   1.000
_cell.angle_alpha   90.00
_cell.angle_beta   90.00
_cell.angle_gamma   90.00
#
_symmetry.space_group_name_H-M   'P 1'
#
loop_
_entity.id
_entity.type
_entity.pdbx_description
1 polymer ?
#
loop_
_entity_poly.entity_id
_entity_poly.type
_entity_poly.pdbx_seq_one_letter_code
_entity_poly.pdbx_strand_id
1 'polypeptide(L)'
;MLSNFELFMFLLLVAICLVATANTFTLMARVINRGQGELYLDELPRRVVTGAMALITQGRIIRHRKLTSLFHYGVAFGFIFYGLVNVIDVLEGIFPGFAFFPDNIIGQIYRLAADLFAAAVIIGVV
;
A
#
# COMPACT_ATOMS: atom_id res chain seq x y z
N MET A 1 2.15 -21.05 4.32
CA MET A 1 0.83 -21.45 3.82
C MET A 1 -0.16 -21.56 4.96
N LEU A 2 -1.37 -21.04 4.74
CA LEU A 2 -2.49 -21.07 5.68
C LEU A 2 -3.13 -22.46 5.73
N SER A 3 -3.60 -22.86 6.92
CA SER A 3 -4.52 -23.97 7.09
C SER A 3 -5.89 -23.67 6.48
N ASN A 4 -6.73 -24.70 6.29
CA ASN A 4 -8.07 -24.52 5.75
C ASN A 4 -8.92 -23.54 6.58
N PHE A 5 -8.76 -23.56 7.91
CA PHE A 5 -9.47 -22.66 8.80
C PHE A 5 -8.96 -21.21 8.67
N GLU A 6 -7.64 -21.01 8.69
CA GLU A 6 -7.04 -19.69 8.52
C GLU A 6 -7.35 -19.07 7.16
N LEU A 7 -7.33 -19.88 6.09
CA LEU A 7 -7.70 -19.45 4.75
C LEU A 7 -9.17 -19.01 4.70
N PHE A 8 -10.07 -19.78 5.30
CA PHE A 8 -11.48 -19.40 5.38
C PHE A 8 -11.68 -18.07 6.11
N MET A 9 -11.04 -17.90 7.27
CA MET A 9 -11.11 -16.67 8.05
C MET A 9 -10.50 -15.47 7.29
N PHE A 10 -9.38 -15.69 6.60
CA PHE A 10 -8.74 -14.67 5.76
C PHE A 10 -9.67 -14.24 4.61
N LEU A 11 -10.26 -15.18 3.89
CA LEU A 11 -11.19 -14.88 2.79
C LEU A 11 -12.46 -14.18 3.29
N LEU A 12 -12.98 -14.56 4.46
CA LEU A 12 -14.08 -13.87 5.10
C LEU A 12 -13.73 -12.41 5.42
N LEU A 13 -12.54 -12.17 5.97
CA LEU A 13 -12.04 -10.82 6.24
C LEU A 13 -11.88 -10.00 4.95
N VAL A 14 -11.29 -10.60 3.91
CA VAL A 14 -11.16 -9.97 2.58
C VAL A 14 -12.54 -9.57 2.04
N ALA A 15 -13.54 -10.46 2.12
CA ALA A 15 -14.89 -10.16 1.68
C ALA A 15 -15.50 -8.98 2.46
N ILE A 16 -15.36 -8.96 3.79
CA ILE A 16 -15.82 -7.85 4.64
C ILE A 16 -15.14 -6.54 4.25
N CYS A 17 -13.82 -6.54 4.10
CA CYS A 17 -13.05 -5.36 3.70
C CYS A 17 -13.48 -4.86 2.33
N LEU A 18 -13.62 -5.74 1.33
CA LEU A 18 -14.05 -5.37 -0.03
C LEU A 18 -15.46 -4.77 -0.03
N VAL A 19 -16.40 -5.34 0.74
CA VAL A 19 -17.75 -4.78 0.86
C VAL A 19 -17.72 -3.40 1.53
N ALA A 20 -16.94 -3.23 2.60
CA ALA A 20 -16.77 -1.95 3.28
C ALA A 20 -16.15 -0.89 2.34
N THR A 21 -15.12 -1.26 1.58
CA THR A 21 -14.50 -0.42 0.56
C THR A 21 -15.51 -0.07 -0.53
N ALA A 22 -16.22 -1.04 -1.10
CA ALA A 22 -17.21 -0.79 -2.15
C ALA A 22 -18.31 0.16 -1.68
N ASN A 23 -18.83 -0.02 -0.46
CA ASN A 23 -19.87 0.85 0.11
C ASN A 23 -19.37 2.29 0.27
N THR A 24 -18.19 2.47 0.86
CA THR A 24 -17.62 3.80 1.13
C THR A 24 -17.24 4.55 -0.14
N PHE A 25 -16.55 3.88 -1.09
CA PHE A 25 -16.19 4.48 -2.37
C PHE A 25 -17.42 4.75 -3.25
N THR A 26 -18.45 3.89 -3.21
CA THR A 26 -19.70 4.15 -3.92
C THR A 26 -20.42 5.38 -3.35
N LEU A 27 -20.46 5.53 -2.02
CA LEU A 27 -21.02 6.73 -1.40
C LEU A 27 -20.25 7.98 -1.84
N MET A 28 -18.91 7.93 -1.79
CA MET A 28 -18.06 9.02 -2.24
C MET A 28 -18.34 9.39 -3.71
N ALA A 29 -18.38 8.41 -4.61
CA ALA A 29 -18.68 8.62 -6.01
C ALA A 29 -20.06 9.26 -6.21
N ARG A 30 -21.09 8.80 -5.50
CA ARG A 30 -22.43 9.40 -5.55
C ARG A 30 -22.43 10.85 -5.07
N VAL A 31 -21.68 11.17 -4.01
CA VAL A 31 -21.57 12.55 -3.49
C VAL A 31 -20.86 13.46 -4.49
N ILE A 32 -19.75 13.02 -5.07
CA ILE A 32 -19.01 13.80 -6.09
C ILE A 32 -19.90 14.06 -7.31
N ASN A 33 -20.62 13.04 -7.78
CA ASN A 33 -21.51 13.15 -8.94
C ASN A 33 -22.78 13.98 -8.70
N ARG A 34 -23.06 14.41 -7.46
CA ARG A 34 -24.13 15.40 -7.18
C ARG A 34 -23.70 16.84 -7.44
N GLY A 35 -22.40 17.09 -7.64
CA GLY A 35 -21.88 18.41 -7.99
C GLY A 35 -22.38 18.89 -9.35
N GLN A 36 -22.27 20.20 -9.62
CA GLN A 36 -22.68 20.79 -10.90
C GLN A 36 -21.60 20.73 -11.99
N GLY A 37 -20.42 20.17 -11.70
CA GLY A 37 -19.32 20.04 -12.64
C GLY A 37 -19.19 18.63 -13.20
N GLU A 38 -18.43 18.48 -14.29
CA GLU A 38 -18.07 17.18 -14.85
C GLU A 38 -16.72 16.70 -14.31
N LEU A 39 -16.52 15.38 -14.30
CA LEU A 39 -15.21 14.82 -14.01
C LEU A 39 -14.27 15.12 -15.19
N TYR A 40 -13.19 15.84 -14.92
CA TYR A 40 -12.11 16.07 -15.86
C TYR A 40 -11.36 14.77 -16.10
N LEU A 41 -11.69 14.07 -17.18
CA LEU A 41 -11.06 12.80 -17.62
C LEU A 41 -10.13 13.01 -18.83
N ASP A 42 -9.81 14.25 -19.14
CA ASP A 42 -8.78 14.63 -20.11
C ASP A 42 -7.37 14.24 -19.61
N GLU A 43 -6.52 13.83 -20.55
CA GLU A 43 -5.11 13.45 -20.31
C GLU A 43 -4.91 12.41 -19.18
N LEU A 44 -5.90 11.54 -18.93
CA LEU A 44 -5.87 10.58 -17.82
C LEU A 44 -4.55 9.82 -17.67
N PRO A 45 -3.96 9.21 -18.72
CA PRO A 45 -2.69 8.50 -18.58
C PRO A 45 -1.57 9.39 -18.05
N ARG A 46 -1.44 10.61 -18.56
CA ARG A 46 -0.43 11.58 -18.14
C ARG A 46 -0.65 11.99 -16.68
N ARG A 47 -1.90 12.21 -16.28
CA ARG A 47 -2.25 12.63 -14.90
C ARG A 47 -2.04 11.51 -13.89
N VAL A 48 -2.36 10.27 -14.26
CA VAL A 48 -2.06 9.07 -13.46
C VAL A 48 -0.55 8.93 -13.26
N VAL A 49 0.24 9.03 -14.32
CA VAL A 49 1.72 8.98 -14.23
C VAL A 49 2.25 10.12 -13.36
N THR A 50 1.72 11.34 -13.54
CA THR A 50 2.12 12.51 -12.73
C THR A 50 1.82 12.27 -11.25
N GLY A 51 0.65 11.72 -10.92
CA GLY A 51 0.27 11.37 -9.55
C GLY A 51 1.13 10.25 -8.96
N ALA A 52 1.40 9.19 -9.73
CA ALA A 52 2.27 8.09 -9.31
C ALA A 52 3.71 8.58 -9.05
N MET A 53 4.23 9.44 -9.93
CA MET A 53 5.53 10.08 -9.72
C MET A 53 5.52 10.98 -8.48
N ALA A 54 4.45 11.74 -8.24
CA ALA A 54 4.31 12.56 -7.03
C ALA A 54 4.25 11.70 -5.76
N LEU A 55 3.60 10.53 -5.81
CA LEU A 55 3.56 9.55 -4.72
C LEU A 55 4.95 8.97 -4.44
N ILE A 56 5.71 8.58 -5.46
CA ILE A 56 7.04 8.00 -5.25
C ILE A 56 8.05 9.08 -4.81
N THR A 57 8.03 10.23 -5.48
CA THR A 57 8.98 11.32 -5.18
C THR A 57 8.62 12.10 -3.94
N GLN A 58 7.39 11.93 -3.42
CA GLN A 58 6.84 12.71 -2.31
C GLN A 58 6.95 14.23 -2.54
N GLY A 59 7.03 14.67 -3.81
CA GLY A 59 7.11 16.07 -4.21
C GLY A 59 8.29 16.85 -3.58
N ARG A 60 7.99 18.01 -2.98
CA ARG A 60 8.98 18.92 -2.35
C ARG A 60 8.75 19.11 -0.84
N ILE A 61 8.33 18.04 -0.14
CA ILE A 61 7.92 18.11 1.27
C ILE A 61 9.07 18.57 2.19
N ILE A 62 10.34 18.25 1.87
CA ILE A 62 11.51 18.71 2.63
C ILE A 62 11.78 20.20 2.35
N ARG A 63 11.00 21.09 2.96
CA ARG A 63 11.27 22.54 2.92
C ARG A 63 11.38 23.16 4.30
N HIS A 64 10.37 22.97 5.15
CA HIS A 64 10.26 23.74 6.40
C HIS A 64 10.55 22.93 7.66
N ARG A 65 10.27 21.62 7.68
CA ARG A 65 10.48 20.75 8.85
C ARG A 65 11.23 19.50 8.45
N LYS A 66 12.55 19.61 8.31
CA LYS A 66 13.40 18.54 7.74
C LYS A 66 13.23 17.21 8.46
N LEU A 67 13.21 17.22 9.79
CA LEU A 67 13.07 16.00 10.59
C LEU A 67 11.69 15.35 10.46
N THR A 68 10.61 16.12 10.63
CA THR A 68 9.24 15.62 10.41
C THR A 68 9.03 15.13 8.98
N SER A 69 9.60 15.84 8.00
CA SER A 69 9.55 15.43 6.59
C SER A 69 10.25 14.09 6.42
N LEU A 70 11.44 13.90 7.00
CA LEU A 70 12.18 12.64 6.92
C LEU A 70 11.38 11.47 7.51
N PHE A 71 10.72 11.66 8.66
CA PHE A 71 9.81 10.65 9.22
C PHE A 71 8.64 10.36 8.27
N HIS A 72 8.04 11.38 7.67
CA HIS A 72 6.97 11.19 6.70
C HIS A 72 7.43 10.40 5.47
N TYR A 73 8.65 10.63 4.97
CA TYR A 73 9.24 9.82 3.90
C TYR A 73 9.40 8.35 4.32
N GLY A 74 9.91 8.11 5.53
CA GLY A 74 10.04 6.75 6.09
C GLY A 74 8.69 6.04 6.17
N VAL A 75 7.67 6.73 6.69
CA VAL A 75 6.29 6.22 6.78
C VAL A 75 5.72 5.95 5.38
N ALA A 76 5.84 6.90 4.45
CA ALA A 76 5.26 6.78 3.11
C ALA A 76 5.88 5.63 2.30
N PHE A 77 7.21 5.57 2.25
CA PHE A 77 7.90 4.46 1.59
C PHE A 77 7.69 3.14 2.32
N GLY A 78 7.58 3.16 3.65
CA GLY A 78 7.24 1.99 4.43
C GLY A 78 5.88 1.42 4.04
N PHE A 79 4.83 2.24 3.94
CA PHE A 79 3.51 1.78 3.48
C PHE A 79 3.53 1.29 2.04
N ILE A 80 4.24 1.96 1.13
CA ILE A 80 4.37 1.51 -0.27
C ILE A 80 5.07 0.14 -0.33
N PHE A 81 6.17 -0.02 0.40
CA PHE A 81 6.92 -1.27 0.44
C PHE A 81 6.11 -2.39 1.10
N TYR A 82 5.38 -2.09 2.18
CA TYR A 82 4.49 -3.06 2.82
C TYR A 82 3.30 -3.45 1.93
N GLY A 83 2.92 -2.62 0.96
CA GLY A 83 2.01 -3.04 -0.10
C GLY A 83 2.55 -4.24 -0.89
N LEU A 84 3.83 -4.21 -1.26
CA LEU A 84 4.52 -5.34 -1.89
C LEU A 84 4.64 -6.52 -0.92
N VAL A 85 5.01 -6.27 0.34
CA VAL A 85 5.15 -7.31 1.36
C VAL A 85 3.85 -8.09 1.55
N ASN A 86 2.74 -7.38 1.73
CA ASN A 86 1.43 -8.00 1.88
C ASN A 86 1.04 -8.85 0.67
N VAL A 87 1.36 -8.42 -0.55
CA VAL A 87 1.10 -9.22 -1.76
C VAL A 87 1.90 -10.52 -1.72
N ILE A 88 3.19 -10.45 -1.40
CA ILE A 88 4.06 -11.62 -1.31
C ILE A 88 3.57 -12.57 -0.20
N ASP A 89 3.25 -12.05 0.98
CA ASP A 89 2.77 -12.83 2.11
C ASP A 89 1.45 -13.54 1.79
N VAL A 90 0.56 -12.89 1.03
CA VAL A 90 -0.68 -13.53 0.52
C VAL A 90 -0.36 -14.67 -0.43
N LEU A 91 0.63 -14.50 -1.33
CA LEU A 91 1.05 -15.57 -2.23
C LEU A 91 1.65 -16.76 -1.45
N GLU A 92 2.51 -16.52 -0.46
CA GLU A 92 3.07 -17.56 0.43
C GLU A 92 2.01 -18.21 1.34
N GLY A 93 0.98 -17.45 1.68
CA GLY A 93 -0.17 -17.90 2.45
C GLY A 93 -1.07 -18.84 1.65
N ILE A 94 -1.31 -18.56 0.38
CA ILE A 94 -2.29 -19.28 -0.46
C ILE A 94 -1.67 -20.43 -1.24
N PHE A 95 -0.46 -20.26 -1.80
CA PHE A 95 0.12 -21.24 -2.71
C PHE A 95 1.06 -22.21 -1.97
N PRO A 96 0.75 -23.52 -1.93
CA PRO A 96 1.64 -24.51 -1.34
C PRO A 96 3.00 -24.53 -2.04
N GLY A 97 4.08 -24.47 -1.25
CA GLY A 97 5.44 -24.54 -1.78
C GLY A 97 5.96 -23.25 -2.42
N PHE A 98 5.15 -22.18 -2.49
CA PHE A 98 5.66 -20.86 -2.85
C PHE A 98 6.37 -20.24 -1.64
N ALA A 99 7.63 -19.86 -1.84
CA ALA A 99 8.42 -19.08 -0.90
C ALA A 99 9.19 -18.03 -1.69
N PHE A 100 9.12 -16.77 -1.28
CA PHE A 100 9.79 -15.68 -1.94
C PHE A 100 11.28 -15.71 -1.58
N PHE A 101 12.08 -16.29 -2.49
CA PHE A 101 13.54 -16.27 -2.42
C PHE A 101 14.10 -16.70 -1.03
N PRO A 102 13.76 -17.91 -0.53
CA PRO A 102 14.11 -18.35 0.82
C PRO A 102 15.62 -18.28 1.09
N ASP A 103 16.45 -18.82 0.19
CA ASP A 103 17.91 -18.88 0.32
C ASP A 103 18.65 -18.03 -0.71
N ASN A 104 18.12 -16.85 -1.02
CA ASN A 104 18.70 -15.96 -2.01
C ASN A 104 18.94 -14.55 -1.43
N ILE A 105 20.02 -13.91 -1.89
CA ILE A 105 20.42 -12.56 -1.46
C ILE A 105 19.31 -11.52 -1.69
N ILE A 106 18.52 -11.66 -2.76
CA ILE A 106 17.39 -10.78 -3.06
C ILE A 106 16.32 -10.89 -1.96
N GLY A 107 15.99 -12.12 -1.54
CA GLY A 107 15.05 -12.36 -0.45
C GLY A 107 15.58 -11.83 0.89
N GLN A 108 16.88 -11.94 1.15
CA GLN A 108 17.50 -11.37 2.35
C GLN A 108 17.43 -9.84 2.37
N ILE A 109 17.74 -9.18 1.23
CA ILE A 109 17.63 -7.72 1.11
C ILE A 109 16.17 -7.27 1.27
N TYR A 110 15.22 -8.00 0.67
CA TYR A 110 13.80 -7.74 0.81
C TYR A 110 13.34 -7.81 2.28
N ARG A 111 13.72 -8.87 3.01
CA ARG A 111 13.39 -9.03 4.44
C ARG A 111 14.02 -7.94 5.30
N LEU A 112 15.30 -7.63 5.08
CA LEU A 112 15.96 -6.54 5.78
C LEU A 112 15.29 -5.18 5.49
N ALA A 113 14.91 -4.93 4.24
CA ALA A 113 14.18 -3.72 3.87
C ALA A 113 12.82 -3.67 4.58
N ALA A 114 12.11 -4.79 4.68
CA ALA A 114 10.85 -4.88 5.43
C ALA A 114 11.06 -4.47 6.90
N ASP A 115 12.05 -5.04 7.57
CA ASP A 115 12.37 -4.73 8.97
C ASP A 115 12.70 -3.24 9.18
N LEU A 116 13.55 -2.68 8.31
CA LEU A 116 13.94 -1.27 8.36
C LEU A 116 12.76 -0.34 8.13
N PHE A 117 11.90 -0.65 7.16
CA PHE A 117 10.69 0.13 6.89
C PHE A 117 9.64 -0.01 8.00
N ALA A 118 9.52 -1.18 8.63
CA ALA A 118 8.65 -1.39 9.79
C ALA A 118 9.07 -0.47 10.93
N ALA A 119 10.37 -0.46 11.24
CA ALA A 119 10.94 0.40 12.26
C ALA A 119 10.73 1.88 11.91
N ALA A 120 10.98 2.28 10.65
CA ALA A 120 10.77 3.65 10.20
C ALA A 120 9.31 4.10 10.33
N VAL A 121 8.34 3.23 10.02
CA VAL A 121 6.90 3.51 10.19
C VAL A 121 6.55 3.67 11.67
N ILE A 122 6.95 2.73 12.52
CA ILE A 122 6.66 2.77 13.96
C ILE A 122 7.26 4.04 14.59
N ILE A 123 8.53 4.32 14.33
CA ILE A 123 9.21 5.51 14.86
C ILE A 123 8.59 6.80 14.30
N GLY A 124 8.13 6.80 13.04
CA GLY A 124 7.56 7.97 12.40
C GLY A 124 6.12 8.29 12.81
N VAL A 125 5.39 7.32 13.37
CA VAL A 125 3.97 7.47 13.78
C VAL A 125 3.82 7.72 15.28
N VAL A 126 4.75 7.22 16.11
CA VAL A 126 4.80 7.42 17.57
C VAL A 126 5.40 8.78 17.92
#